data_AF-A0A0F9J9Y5-F1
#
_entry.id   AF-A0A0F9J9Y5-F1
#
_cell.length_a   1.000
_cell.length_b   1.000
_cell.length_c   1.000
_cell.angle_alpha   90.00
_cell.angle_beta   90.00
_cell.angle_gamma   90.00
#
_symmetry.space_group_name_H-M   'P 1'
#
loop_
_entity.id
_entity.type
_entity.pdbx_description
1 polymer ?
#
loop_
_entity_poly.entity_id
_entity_poly.type
_entity_poly.pdbx_seq_one_letter_code
_entity_poly.pdbx_strand_id
1 'polypeptide(L)'
;MIYLGNLIYLDTIKNITDKDPSLIYLICHIGDSSKITLDSRIISNIEDECRVLSNFAIINYEPPSERPTHEVSNITFTRFGKHLFDELQSYEICRELVELLDFQNKESFSRSFYQNFSFEIDPSDDITKEICDVKKIFPIADNHHEYDNDGNHLAIEYEKINDEIIVKLIIQCTCSNVVIENITLESLKQNLKSFWYDYHMKCDFCEKEFYVRPDLYSFKYIEQNSL
;
A
#
# COMPACT_ATOMS: atom_id res chain seq x y z
N MET A 1 4.34 0.61 8.30
CA MET A 1 3.15 -0.26 8.35
C MET A 1 2.87 -0.74 6.95
N ILE A 2 2.61 -2.03 6.78
CA ILE A 2 2.35 -2.69 5.50
C ILE A 2 0.84 -2.92 5.41
N TYR A 3 0.21 -2.40 4.36
CA TYR A 3 -1.24 -2.47 4.17
C TYR A 3 -1.62 -3.69 3.33
N LEU A 4 -2.54 -4.49 3.86
CA LEU A 4 -3.07 -5.70 3.23
C LEU A 4 -4.40 -5.45 2.53
N GLY A 5 -5.00 -4.26 2.68
CA GLY A 5 -6.38 -3.98 2.25
C GLY A 5 -6.68 -4.17 0.77
N ASN A 6 -5.66 -4.24 -0.10
CA ASN A 6 -5.82 -4.43 -1.55
C ASN A 6 -5.62 -5.87 -2.03
N LEU A 7 -5.37 -6.82 -1.12
CA LEU A 7 -5.21 -8.22 -1.48
C LEU A 7 -6.55 -8.82 -1.92
N ILE A 8 -6.53 -9.54 -3.03
CA ILE A 8 -7.68 -10.26 -3.61
C ILE A 8 -8.25 -11.24 -2.57
N TYR A 9 -7.39 -11.89 -1.79
CA TYR A 9 -7.80 -12.87 -0.77
C TYR A 9 -7.80 -12.31 0.66
N LEU A 10 -7.93 -10.99 0.84
CA LEU A 10 -7.90 -10.30 2.15
C LEU A 10 -8.78 -10.97 3.22
N ASP A 11 -10.04 -11.29 2.90
CA ASP A 11 -10.94 -11.92 3.86
C ASP A 11 -10.44 -13.28 4.35
N THR A 12 -9.80 -14.05 3.47
CA THR A 12 -9.21 -15.33 3.84
C THR A 12 -8.00 -15.11 4.74
N ILE A 13 -7.12 -14.17 4.37
CA ILE A 13 -5.94 -13.81 5.17
C ILE A 13 -6.36 -13.37 6.57
N LYS A 14 -7.37 -12.50 6.66
CA LYS A 14 -7.94 -12.04 7.94
C LYS A 14 -8.47 -13.21 8.77
N ASN A 15 -9.24 -14.11 8.17
CA ASN A 15 -9.76 -15.30 8.87
C ASN A 15 -8.64 -16.24 9.36
N ILE A 16 -7.55 -16.37 8.61
CA ILE A 16 -6.36 -17.14 9.04
C ILE A 16 -5.69 -16.45 10.23
N THR A 17 -5.44 -15.14 10.15
CA THR A 17 -4.74 -14.38 11.20
C THR A 17 -5.58 -14.26 12.48
N ASP A 18 -6.91 -14.19 12.36
CA ASP A 18 -7.85 -14.23 13.48
C ASP A 18 -7.79 -15.57 14.23
N LYS A 19 -7.42 -16.66 13.53
CA LYS A 19 -7.06 -17.92 14.20
C LYS A 19 -5.68 -17.82 14.81
N ASP A 20 -4.69 -17.50 13.98
CA ASP A 20 -3.29 -17.42 14.38
C ASP A 20 -2.42 -16.82 13.26
N PRO A 21 -1.76 -15.66 13.46
CA PRO A 21 -0.90 -15.06 12.45
C PRO A 21 0.28 -15.96 12.03
N SER A 22 0.72 -16.88 12.90
CA SER A 22 1.81 -17.81 12.57
C SER A 22 1.49 -18.69 11.36
N LEU A 23 0.21 -18.88 11.04
CA LEU A 23 -0.23 -19.65 9.90
C LEU A 23 0.13 -18.99 8.56
N ILE A 24 0.19 -17.65 8.48
CA ILE A 24 0.68 -16.94 7.28
C ILE A 24 2.16 -17.24 7.09
N TYR A 25 2.93 -17.24 8.17
CA TYR A 25 4.34 -17.63 8.13
C TYR A 25 4.54 -19.10 7.69
N LEU A 26 3.69 -20.01 8.16
CA LEU A 26 3.70 -21.41 7.70
C LEU A 26 3.36 -21.53 6.20
N ILE A 27 2.38 -20.77 5.70
CA ILE A 27 2.08 -20.71 4.26
C ILE A 27 3.32 -20.27 3.48
N CYS A 28 3.97 -19.19 3.90
CA CYS A 28 5.19 -18.70 3.25
C CYS A 28 6.32 -19.74 3.27
N HIS A 29 6.51 -20.47 4.38
CA HIS A 29 7.46 -21.58 4.47
C HIS A 29 7.15 -22.72 3.50
N ILE A 30 5.89 -23.16 3.40
CA ILE A 30 5.50 -24.26 2.51
C ILE A 30 5.75 -23.89 1.04
N GLY A 31 5.54 -22.62 0.67
CA GLY A 31 5.72 -22.17 -0.71
C GLY A 31 7.16 -21.88 -1.13
N ASP A 32 8.03 -21.49 -0.20
CA ASP A 32 9.45 -21.24 -0.47
C ASP A 32 10.32 -21.67 0.71
N SER A 33 10.32 -22.97 1.00
CA SER A 33 11.07 -23.57 2.11
C SER A 33 12.60 -23.39 2.00
N SER A 34 13.08 -23.00 0.83
CA SER A 34 14.49 -22.69 0.58
C SER A 34 14.91 -21.33 1.12
N LYS A 35 13.97 -20.39 1.25
CA LYS A 35 14.22 -19.02 1.71
C LYS A 35 13.70 -18.75 3.11
N ILE A 36 12.69 -19.49 3.55
CA ILE A 36 12.04 -19.28 4.83
C ILE A 36 12.25 -20.54 5.65
N THR A 37 13.13 -20.48 6.65
CA THR A 37 13.34 -21.58 7.60
C THR A 37 12.19 -21.62 8.58
N LEU A 38 11.60 -22.79 8.84
CA LEU A 38 10.58 -22.98 9.85
C LEU A 38 11.17 -22.89 11.26
N ASP A 39 10.65 -21.98 12.09
CA ASP A 39 11.08 -21.81 13.47
C ASP A 39 10.10 -22.46 14.45
N SER A 40 10.58 -23.42 15.24
CA SER A 40 9.75 -24.15 16.21
C SER A 40 9.28 -23.32 17.40
N ARG A 41 9.86 -22.13 17.63
CA ARG A 41 9.36 -21.16 18.61
C ARG A 41 8.06 -20.49 18.15
N ILE A 42 7.79 -20.51 16.85
CA ILE A 42 6.60 -19.94 16.21
C ILE A 42 5.61 -21.04 15.84
N ILE A 43 6.08 -22.09 15.17
CA ILE A 43 5.29 -23.27 14.78
C ILE A 43 5.78 -24.45 15.63
N SER A 44 5.20 -24.60 16.82
CA SER A 44 5.64 -25.62 17.77
C SER A 44 5.08 -27.01 17.45
N ASN A 45 3.96 -27.11 16.71
CA ASN A 45 3.36 -28.40 16.38
C ASN A 45 3.40 -28.77 14.90
N ILE A 46 3.39 -27.89 13.91
CA ILE A 46 3.24 -28.16 12.46
C ILE A 46 2.04 -29.04 12.04
N GLU A 47 1.75 -30.20 12.64
CA GLU A 47 0.60 -31.05 12.30
C GLU A 47 -0.73 -30.35 12.64
N ASP A 48 -0.82 -29.76 13.82
CA ASP A 48 -2.00 -28.99 14.23
C ASP A 48 -2.20 -27.78 13.32
N GLU A 49 -1.14 -27.03 13.02
CA GLU A 49 -1.19 -25.88 12.12
C GLU A 49 -1.54 -26.28 10.68
N CYS A 50 -1.02 -27.41 10.19
CA CYS A 50 -1.40 -27.95 8.89
C CYS A 50 -2.86 -28.38 8.85
N ARG A 51 -3.39 -28.95 9.93
CA ARG A 51 -4.82 -29.27 10.03
C ARG A 51 -5.68 -28.02 9.96
N VAL A 52 -5.26 -26.93 10.61
CA VAL A 52 -5.96 -25.64 10.51
C VAL A 52 -5.93 -25.11 9.07
N LEU A 53 -4.77 -25.09 8.42
CA LEU A 53 -4.64 -24.64 7.02
C LEU A 53 -5.44 -25.52 6.04
N SER A 54 -5.54 -26.82 6.31
CA SER A 54 -6.36 -27.73 5.51
C SER A 54 -7.86 -27.44 5.66
N ASN A 55 -8.33 -27.05 6.84
CA ASN A 55 -9.71 -26.59 7.04
C ASN A 55 -10.04 -25.29 6.27
N PHE A 56 -9.03 -24.46 5.98
CA PHE A 56 -9.15 -23.31 5.08
C PHE A 56 -9.00 -23.68 3.59
N ALA A 57 -8.88 -24.96 3.26
CA ALA A 57 -8.61 -25.47 1.91
C ALA A 57 -7.33 -24.89 1.28
N ILE A 58 -6.33 -24.50 2.08
CA ILE A 58 -5.07 -23.94 1.60
C ILE A 58 -4.09 -25.05 1.24
N ILE A 59 -4.04 -26.10 2.06
CA ILE A 59 -3.16 -27.25 1.82
C ILE A 59 -3.94 -28.55 1.76
N ASN A 60 -3.44 -29.48 0.94
CA ASN A 60 -3.76 -30.89 1.08
C ASN A 60 -2.86 -31.44 2.20
N TYR A 61 -3.49 -31.88 3.28
CA TYR A 61 -2.81 -32.49 4.41
C TYR A 61 -3.52 -33.78 4.77
N GLU A 62 -2.83 -34.90 4.55
CA GLU A 62 -3.28 -36.21 5.01
C GLU A 62 -2.43 -36.57 6.23
N PRO A 63 -3.01 -36.57 7.44
CA PRO A 63 -2.26 -36.92 8.63
C PRO A 63 -1.82 -38.39 8.54
N PRO A 64 -0.60 -38.73 9.00
CA PRO A 64 -0.11 -40.10 8.95
C PRO A 64 -1.05 -41.03 9.74
N SER A 65 -1.34 -42.21 9.17
CA SER A 65 -2.21 -43.22 9.78
C SER A 65 -1.57 -43.92 10.98
N GLU A 66 -0.26 -43.78 11.19
CA GLU A 66 0.52 -44.37 12.29
C GLU A 66 1.25 -43.29 13.11
N ARG A 67 1.67 -43.62 14.34
CA ARG A 67 2.33 -42.70 15.28
C ARG A 67 3.47 -41.91 14.61
N PRO A 68 3.60 -40.61 14.87
CA PRO A 68 4.41 -39.70 14.07
C PRO A 68 5.90 -40.04 14.18
N THR A 69 6.48 -40.52 13.08
CA THR A 69 7.93 -40.59 12.88
C THR A 69 8.39 -39.26 12.30
N HIS A 70 8.55 -38.23 13.14
CA HIS A 70 9.29 -36.96 12.98
C HIS A 70 9.25 -36.14 11.67
N GLU A 71 8.65 -36.61 10.58
CA GLU A 71 8.64 -35.96 9.28
C GLU A 71 7.21 -35.96 8.75
N VAL A 72 6.56 -34.80 8.83
CA VAL A 72 5.29 -34.55 8.16
C VAL A 72 5.55 -34.58 6.66
N SER A 73 5.43 -35.76 6.07
CA SER A 73 5.71 -36.01 4.66
C SER A 73 4.39 -35.91 3.88
N ASN A 74 4.34 -34.98 2.92
CA ASN A 74 3.22 -34.63 2.03
C ASN A 74 2.29 -33.50 2.49
N ILE A 75 2.86 -32.32 2.75
CA ILE A 75 2.08 -31.06 2.71
C ILE A 75 2.27 -30.42 1.34
N THR A 76 1.17 -30.22 0.61
CA THR A 76 1.19 -29.49 -0.67
C THR A 76 0.07 -28.46 -0.70
N PHE A 77 0.28 -27.35 -1.41
CA PHE A 77 -0.80 -26.40 -1.63
C PHE A 77 -1.92 -27.01 -2.47
N THR A 78 -3.15 -26.65 -2.14
CA THR A 78 -4.25 -26.73 -3.10
C THR A 78 -4.03 -25.69 -4.20
N ARG A 79 -4.83 -25.74 -5.27
CA ARG A 79 -4.84 -24.66 -6.28
C ARG A 79 -5.12 -23.29 -5.66
N PHE A 80 -6.06 -23.24 -4.71
CA PHE A 80 -6.40 -22.01 -4.00
C PHE A 80 -5.24 -21.53 -3.12
N GLY A 81 -4.65 -22.43 -2.31
CA GLY A 81 -3.52 -22.07 -1.47
C GLY A 81 -2.30 -21.60 -2.27
N LYS A 82 -2.09 -22.14 -3.47
CA LYS A 82 -1.03 -21.65 -4.36
C LYS A 82 -1.29 -20.22 -4.82
N HIS A 83 -2.52 -19.89 -5.22
CA HIS A 83 -2.88 -18.52 -5.59
C HIS A 83 -2.75 -17.54 -4.40
N LEU A 84 -3.15 -17.97 -3.20
CA LEU A 84 -2.97 -17.19 -1.98
C LEU A 84 -1.48 -16.93 -1.70
N PHE A 85 -0.64 -17.97 -1.78
CA PHE A 85 0.80 -17.84 -1.61
C PHE A 85 1.43 -16.92 -2.66
N ASP A 86 1.05 -17.06 -3.93
CA ASP A 86 1.56 -16.22 -5.02
C ASP A 86 1.21 -14.75 -4.81
N GLU A 87 0.00 -14.47 -4.30
CA GLU A 87 -0.40 -13.12 -3.88
C GLU A 87 0.47 -12.60 -2.74
N LEU A 88 0.63 -13.36 -1.64
CA LEU A 88 1.48 -12.99 -0.51
C LEU A 88 2.93 -12.71 -0.94
N GLN A 89 3.44 -13.47 -1.90
CA GLN A 89 4.77 -13.27 -2.46
C GLN A 89 4.85 -12.02 -3.32
N SER A 90 3.85 -11.76 -4.17
CA SER A 90 3.81 -10.60 -5.08
C SER A 90 3.76 -9.26 -4.35
N TYR A 91 3.14 -9.23 -3.17
CA TYR A 91 3.10 -8.06 -2.27
C TYR A 91 4.25 -8.06 -1.24
N GLU A 92 5.27 -8.89 -1.43
CA GLU A 92 6.46 -9.02 -0.57
C GLU A 92 6.19 -9.40 0.90
N ILE A 93 4.96 -9.78 1.26
CA ILE A 93 4.56 -10.08 2.65
C ILE A 93 5.43 -11.19 3.24
N CYS A 94 5.71 -12.26 2.48
CA CYS A 94 6.55 -13.36 2.96
C CYS A 94 8.00 -12.92 3.28
N ARG A 95 8.54 -11.90 2.59
CA ARG A 95 9.86 -11.33 2.91
C ARG A 95 9.78 -10.52 4.19
N GLU A 96 8.80 -9.62 4.27
CA GLU A 96 8.60 -8.72 5.41
C GLU A 96 8.36 -9.47 6.72
N LEU A 97 7.68 -10.63 6.67
CA LEU A 97 7.52 -11.51 7.84
C LEU A 97 8.85 -11.95 8.45
N VAL A 98 9.87 -12.19 7.62
CA VAL A 98 11.19 -12.66 8.08
C VAL A 98 12.06 -11.50 8.53
N GLU A 99 11.95 -10.35 7.87
CA GLU A 99 12.81 -9.19 8.11
C GLU A 99 12.35 -8.33 9.30
N LEU A 100 11.03 -8.21 9.52
CA LEU A 100 10.47 -7.25 10.47
C LEU A 100 9.95 -7.85 11.77
N LEU A 101 9.67 -9.16 11.81
CA LEU A 101 8.99 -9.76 12.96
C LEU A 101 9.96 -10.33 14.01
N ASP A 102 9.55 -10.23 15.28
CA ASP A 102 10.29 -10.79 16.40
C ASP A 102 9.93 -12.26 16.65
N PHE A 103 10.91 -13.15 16.42
CA PHE A 103 10.77 -14.60 16.54
C PHE A 103 11.12 -15.16 17.93
N GLN A 104 11.15 -14.32 18.98
CA GLN A 104 11.44 -14.78 20.36
C GLN A 104 10.51 -15.92 20.80
N ASN A 105 9.22 -15.78 20.50
CA ASN A 105 8.19 -16.80 20.72
C ASN A 105 6.93 -16.45 19.91
N LYS A 106 5.99 -17.40 19.83
CA LYS A 106 4.73 -17.26 19.11
C LYS A 106 3.89 -16.02 19.48
N GLU A 107 3.88 -15.63 20.76
CA GLU A 107 3.14 -14.45 21.22
C GLU A 107 3.81 -13.15 20.75
N SER A 108 5.15 -13.05 20.83
CA SER A 108 5.90 -11.90 20.31
C SER A 108 5.73 -11.76 18.81
N PHE A 109 5.77 -12.89 18.08
CA PHE A 109 5.49 -12.91 16.64
C PHE A 109 4.09 -12.38 16.33
N SER A 110 3.06 -12.89 17.02
CA SER A 110 1.67 -12.48 16.79
C SER A 110 1.48 -10.98 17.06
N ARG A 111 2.04 -10.46 18.15
CA ARG A 111 2.01 -9.02 18.44
C ARG A 111 2.74 -8.20 17.40
N SER A 112 3.94 -8.64 17.00
CA SER A 112 4.76 -7.96 16.00
C SER A 112 4.07 -7.95 14.63
N PHE A 113 3.35 -9.02 14.28
CA PHE A 113 2.55 -9.10 13.05
C PHE A 113 1.53 -7.94 13.01
N TYR A 114 0.70 -7.79 14.05
CA TYR A 114 -0.30 -6.71 14.10
C TYR A 114 0.29 -5.30 14.30
N GLN A 115 1.57 -5.19 14.71
CA GLN A 115 2.27 -3.89 14.75
C GLN A 115 2.78 -3.46 13.37
N ASN A 116 3.09 -4.41 12.50
CA ASN A 116 3.70 -4.13 11.19
C ASN A 116 2.70 -4.23 10.05
N PHE A 117 1.65 -5.04 10.17
CA PHE A 117 0.64 -5.26 9.13
C PHE A 117 -0.73 -4.68 9.52
N SER A 118 -1.37 -3.98 8.59
CA SER A 118 -2.73 -3.46 8.72
C SER A 118 -3.64 -4.12 7.68
N PHE A 119 -4.88 -4.46 8.07
CA PHE A 119 -5.90 -4.96 7.15
C PHE A 119 -6.68 -3.85 6.44
N GLU A 120 -6.34 -2.60 6.75
CA GLU A 120 -6.92 -1.44 6.07
C GLU A 120 -6.29 -1.28 4.68
N ILE A 121 -7.04 -0.60 3.80
CA ILE A 121 -6.52 -0.17 2.50
C ILE A 121 -5.43 0.86 2.77
N ASP A 122 -4.37 0.82 1.96
CA ASP A 122 -3.33 1.85 2.05
C ASP A 122 -3.99 3.23 1.83
N PRO A 123 -3.91 4.16 2.80
CA PRO A 123 -4.53 5.47 2.65
C PRO A 123 -3.97 6.26 1.45
N SER A 124 -2.83 5.88 0.90
CA SER A 124 -2.27 6.43 -0.34
C SER A 124 -2.93 5.90 -1.63
N ASP A 125 -3.63 4.77 -1.59
CA ASP A 125 -4.37 4.22 -2.75
C ASP A 125 -5.64 5.00 -3.05
N ASP A 126 -6.34 5.49 -2.02
CA ASP A 126 -7.47 6.41 -2.19
C ASP A 126 -7.02 7.69 -2.92
N ILE A 127 -5.85 8.22 -2.56
CA ILE A 127 -5.27 9.40 -3.21
C ILE A 127 -4.88 9.07 -4.65
N THR A 128 -4.24 7.92 -4.87
CA THR A 128 -3.82 7.47 -6.21
C THR A 128 -5.03 7.29 -7.14
N LYS A 129 -6.12 6.73 -6.62
CA LYS A 129 -7.39 6.55 -7.34
C LYS A 129 -8.04 7.90 -7.67
N GLU A 130 -8.09 8.82 -6.72
CA GLU A 130 -8.60 10.18 -6.94
C GLU A 130 -7.75 10.95 -7.97
N ILE A 131 -6.42 10.83 -7.93
CA ILE A 131 -5.51 11.38 -8.96
C ILE A 131 -5.80 10.75 -10.33
N CYS A 132 -6.00 9.44 -10.41
CA CYS A 132 -6.34 8.76 -11.67
C CYS A 132 -7.69 9.22 -12.21
N ASP A 133 -8.68 9.47 -11.36
CA ASP A 133 -9.99 9.95 -11.77
C ASP A 133 -9.94 11.41 -12.26
N VAL A 134 -9.09 12.26 -11.67
CA VAL A 134 -8.77 13.58 -12.24
C VAL A 134 -8.15 13.45 -13.64
N LYS A 135 -7.18 12.54 -13.81
CA LYS A 135 -6.55 12.28 -15.12
C LYS A 135 -7.52 11.73 -16.18
N LYS A 136 -8.56 10.99 -15.79
CA LYS A 136 -9.60 10.49 -16.73
C LYS A 136 -10.53 11.59 -17.23
N ILE A 137 -10.79 12.62 -16.43
CA ILE A 137 -11.63 13.76 -16.82
C ILE A 137 -10.88 14.65 -17.82
N PHE A 138 -9.55 14.65 -17.77
CA PHE A 138 -8.68 15.47 -18.61
C PHE A 138 -7.69 14.57 -19.36
N PRO A 139 -8.09 13.97 -20.51
CA PRO A 139 -7.20 13.08 -21.26
C PRO A 139 -5.93 13.83 -21.65
N ILE A 140 -4.81 13.31 -21.17
CA ILE A 140 -3.46 13.81 -21.43
C ILE A 140 -3.24 13.83 -22.93
N ALA A 141 -2.97 15.01 -23.49
CA ALA A 141 -2.25 15.11 -24.75
C ALA A 141 -0.76 14.99 -24.41
N ASP A 142 -0.07 13.99 -24.95
CA ASP A 142 1.31 13.61 -24.65
C ASP A 142 2.39 14.72 -24.82
N ASN A 143 2.03 15.97 -25.14
CA ASN A 143 2.97 16.98 -25.62
C ASN A 143 2.74 18.43 -25.14
N HIS A 144 2.22 18.65 -23.92
CA HIS A 144 2.23 20.00 -23.34
C HIS A 144 3.03 20.02 -22.05
N HIS A 145 4.35 19.86 -22.20
CA HIS A 145 5.28 20.49 -21.29
C HIS A 145 4.91 21.98 -21.21
N GLU A 146 4.65 22.50 -20.02
CA GLU A 146 4.79 23.92 -19.77
C GLU A 146 6.23 24.30 -20.13
N TYR A 147 6.36 24.90 -21.32
CA TYR A 147 7.46 25.78 -21.63
C TYR A 147 7.32 26.99 -20.71
N ASP A 148 8.06 27.01 -19.61
CA ASP A 148 8.48 28.30 -19.08
C ASP A 148 9.71 28.76 -19.87
N ASN A 149 9.46 29.56 -20.90
CA ASN A 149 10.53 30.25 -21.63
C ASN A 149 11.21 31.36 -20.78
N ASP A 150 10.72 31.65 -19.57
CA ASP A 150 11.20 32.70 -18.67
C ASP A 150 11.91 32.21 -17.40
N GLY A 151 11.98 30.89 -17.11
CA GLY A 151 12.78 30.33 -16.01
C GLY A 151 12.17 30.37 -14.60
N ASN A 152 10.85 30.45 -14.44
CA ASN A 152 10.14 30.14 -13.19
C ASN A 152 10.03 28.61 -13.03
N HIS A 153 9.85 28.14 -11.79
CA HIS A 153 9.63 26.72 -11.50
C HIS A 153 8.25 26.52 -10.88
N LEU A 154 7.44 25.66 -11.49
CA LEU A 154 6.17 25.20 -10.95
C LEU A 154 6.34 23.84 -10.28
N ALA A 155 5.77 23.68 -9.09
CA ALA A 155 5.61 22.40 -8.40
C ALA A 155 4.20 22.30 -7.82
N ILE A 156 3.63 21.10 -7.85
CA ILE A 156 2.33 20.81 -7.26
C ILE A 156 2.52 19.64 -6.30
N GLU A 157 2.10 19.82 -5.05
CA GLU A 157 2.11 18.80 -4.01
C GLU A 157 0.67 18.42 -3.63
N TYR A 158 0.46 17.18 -3.22
CA TYR A 158 -0.84 16.69 -2.75
C TYR A 158 -0.69 16.15 -1.33
N GLU A 159 -1.53 16.61 -0.41
CA GLU A 159 -1.52 16.22 1.01
C GLU A 159 -2.93 15.73 1.41
N LYS A 160 -3.03 14.65 2.19
CA LYS A 160 -4.32 14.20 2.77
C LYS A 160 -4.36 14.62 4.23
N ILE A 161 -5.36 15.42 4.59
CA ILE A 161 -5.61 15.89 5.95
C ILE A 161 -7.00 15.41 6.33
N ASN A 162 -7.09 14.45 7.24
CA ASN A 162 -8.33 13.71 7.53
C ASN A 162 -8.90 13.06 6.25
N ASP A 163 -10.17 13.32 5.93
CA ASP A 163 -10.86 12.82 4.73
C ASP A 163 -10.75 13.77 3.53
N GLU A 164 -9.97 14.85 3.62
CA GLU A 164 -9.84 15.86 2.57
C GLU A 164 -8.46 15.84 1.91
N ILE A 165 -8.43 15.92 0.58
CA ILE A 165 -7.19 16.04 -0.20
C ILE A 165 -6.95 17.52 -0.48
N ILE A 166 -5.82 18.03 -0.04
CA ILE A 166 -5.31 19.38 -0.29
C ILE A 166 -4.30 19.33 -1.42
N VAL A 167 -4.48 20.20 -2.40
CA VAL A 167 -3.55 20.45 -3.51
C VAL A 167 -2.81 21.73 -3.22
N LYS A 168 -1.49 21.66 -3.18
CA LYS A 168 -0.60 22.77 -2.88
C LYS A 168 0.18 23.15 -4.13
N LEU A 169 -0.18 24.28 -4.71
CA LEU A 169 0.43 24.85 -5.90
C LEU A 169 1.58 25.76 -5.46
N ILE A 170 2.79 25.50 -5.96
CA ILE A 170 4.02 26.22 -5.58
C ILE A 170 4.67 26.77 -6.84
N ILE A 171 4.87 28.09 -6.88
CA ILE A 171 5.56 28.78 -7.97
C ILE A 171 6.78 29.50 -7.42
N GLN A 172 7.96 29.07 -7.83
CA GLN A 172 9.19 29.84 -7.65
C GLN A 172 9.30 30.84 -8.79
N CYS A 173 8.90 32.07 -8.54
CA CYS A 173 9.00 33.15 -9.52
C CYS A 173 10.46 33.58 -9.70
N THR A 174 10.81 34.05 -10.90
CA THR A 174 12.12 34.62 -11.25
C THR A 174 12.50 35.85 -10.41
N CYS A 175 11.53 36.52 -9.79
CA CYS A 175 11.80 37.56 -8.80
C CYS A 175 12.28 37.02 -7.44
N SER A 176 12.58 35.72 -7.35
CA SER A 176 12.93 34.98 -6.14
C SER A 176 11.80 34.82 -5.11
N ASN A 177 10.60 35.35 -5.38
CA ASN A 177 9.44 35.13 -4.53
C ASN A 177 8.83 33.75 -4.78
N VAL A 178 8.31 33.12 -3.71
CA VAL A 178 7.58 31.86 -3.79
C VAL A 178 6.11 32.14 -3.57
N VAL A 179 5.28 31.77 -4.54
CA VAL A 179 3.82 31.80 -4.42
C VAL A 179 3.37 30.41 -4.02
N ILE A 180 2.60 30.30 -2.92
CA ILE A 180 2.06 29.03 -2.45
C ILE A 180 0.55 29.19 -2.29
N GLU A 181 -0.21 28.30 -2.89
CA GLU A 181 -1.67 28.28 -2.78
C GLU A 181 -2.16 26.88 -2.44
N ASN A 182 -2.97 26.79 -1.39
CA ASN A 182 -3.56 25.53 -0.94
C ASN A 182 -5.04 25.54 -1.29
N ILE A 183 -5.46 24.56 -2.09
CA ILE A 183 -6.85 24.40 -2.51
C ILE A 183 -7.30 22.96 -2.29
N THR A 184 -8.55 22.77 -1.89
CA THR A 184 -9.10 21.42 -1.74
C THR A 184 -9.29 20.79 -3.13
N LEU A 185 -9.07 19.49 -3.25
CA LEU A 185 -9.20 18.78 -4.53
C LEU A 185 -10.61 18.96 -5.12
N GLU A 186 -11.64 19.01 -4.27
CA GLU A 186 -13.00 19.29 -4.71
C GLU A 186 -13.14 20.70 -5.29
N SER A 187 -12.63 21.73 -4.60
CA SER A 187 -12.66 23.11 -5.08
C SER A 187 -11.90 23.27 -6.40
N LEU A 188 -10.76 22.59 -6.53
CA LEU A 188 -9.99 22.56 -7.77
C LEU A 188 -10.80 21.92 -8.91
N LYS A 189 -11.41 20.75 -8.67
CA LYS A 189 -12.30 20.08 -9.64
C LYS A 189 -13.48 20.97 -10.05
N GLN A 190 -14.08 21.72 -9.11
CA GLN A 190 -15.19 22.64 -9.39
C GLN A 190 -14.74 23.83 -10.24
N ASN A 191 -13.61 24.47 -9.89
CA ASN A 191 -13.06 25.59 -10.65
C ASN A 191 -12.69 25.18 -12.07
N LEU A 192 -12.04 24.03 -12.25
CA LEU A 192 -11.67 23.50 -13.58
C LEU A 192 -12.88 23.10 -14.43
N LYS A 193 -14.02 22.73 -13.84
CA LYS A 193 -15.27 22.50 -14.58
C LYS A 193 -15.93 23.80 -15.04
N SER A 194 -15.65 24.90 -14.33
CA SER A 194 -16.28 26.21 -14.53
C SER A 194 -15.55 27.06 -15.56
N PHE A 195 -14.22 26.92 -15.63
CA PHE A 195 -13.35 27.64 -16.54
C PHE A 195 -12.74 26.67 -17.55
N TRP A 196 -12.78 27.03 -18.84
CA TRP A 196 -12.19 26.21 -19.91
C TRP A 196 -10.64 26.14 -19.85
N TYR A 197 -10.00 26.80 -18.88
CA TYR A 197 -8.55 26.91 -18.71
C TYR A 197 -8.14 27.06 -17.23
N ASP A 198 -6.95 26.53 -16.95
CA ASP A 198 -5.90 26.76 -15.93
C ASP A 198 -6.25 27.55 -14.65
N TYR A 199 -5.75 27.06 -13.51
CA TYR A 199 -5.85 27.73 -12.22
C TYR A 199 -4.99 29.00 -12.17
N HIS A 200 -5.59 30.15 -11.90
CA HIS A 200 -4.91 31.43 -11.93
C HIS A 200 -4.26 31.80 -10.59
N MET A 201 -2.96 32.09 -10.60
CA MET A 201 -2.18 32.56 -9.45
C MET A 201 -1.45 33.86 -9.81
N LYS A 202 -1.20 34.74 -8.82
CA LYS A 202 -0.44 35.98 -9.03
C LYS A 202 0.70 36.06 -8.02
N CYS A 203 1.91 36.43 -8.47
CA CYS A 203 2.98 36.76 -7.56
C CYS A 203 2.79 38.18 -7.00
N ASP A 204 2.58 38.30 -5.70
CA ASP A 204 2.36 39.59 -5.03
C ASP A 204 3.55 40.56 -5.15
N PHE A 205 4.76 40.06 -5.39
CA PHE A 205 5.96 40.90 -5.46
C PHE A 205 6.14 41.59 -6.83
N CYS A 206 6.17 40.82 -7.91
CA CYS A 206 6.39 41.34 -9.27
C CYS A 206 5.09 41.47 -10.10
N GLU A 207 3.95 41.15 -9.50
CA GLU A 207 2.63 41.13 -10.13
C GLU A 207 2.49 40.20 -11.34
N LYS A 208 3.44 39.29 -11.57
CA LYS A 208 3.36 38.30 -12.65
C LYS A 208 2.20 37.34 -12.39
N GLU A 209 1.39 37.13 -13.41
CA GLU A 209 0.28 36.16 -13.41
C GLU A 209 0.77 34.81 -13.92
N PHE A 210 0.24 33.74 -13.33
CA PHE A 210 0.52 32.36 -13.66
C PHE A 210 -0.79 31.62 -13.86
N TYR A 211 -0.81 30.72 -14.83
CA TYR A 211 -1.95 29.91 -15.20
C TYR A 211 -1.47 28.47 -15.10
N VAL A 212 -1.90 27.79 -14.04
CA VAL A 212 -1.40 26.48 -13.62
C VAL A 212 -2.39 25.40 -14.03
N ARG A 213 -1.93 24.43 -14.80
CA ARG A 213 -2.67 23.17 -14.95
C ARG A 213 -2.23 22.19 -13.87
N PRO A 214 -3.17 21.63 -13.08
CA PRO A 214 -2.84 20.65 -12.05
C PRO A 214 -2.60 19.24 -12.58
N ASP A 215 -2.36 19.11 -13.89
CA ASP A 215 -2.11 17.85 -14.57
C ASP A 215 -0.71 17.29 -14.32
N LEU A 216 0.18 18.05 -13.67
CA LEU A 216 1.61 17.76 -13.64
C LEU A 216 2.26 17.92 -12.25
N TYR A 217 2.99 16.87 -11.85
CA TYR A 217 4.08 16.83 -10.85
C TYR A 217 3.78 16.34 -9.41
N SER A 218 4.88 16.17 -8.67
CA SER A 218 5.21 15.08 -7.71
C SER A 218 4.37 14.99 -6.43
N PHE A 219 4.04 13.75 -6.05
CA PHE A 219 3.35 13.38 -4.82
C PHE A 219 4.27 13.39 -3.59
N LYS A 220 3.78 13.93 -2.46
CA LYS A 220 4.43 13.83 -1.16
C LYS A 220 3.40 13.56 -0.07
N TYR A 221 3.37 12.32 0.41
CA TYR A 221 2.55 11.94 1.57
C TYR A 221 3.13 12.55 2.86
N ILE A 222 2.31 13.26 3.62
CA ILE A 222 2.63 13.72 4.98
C ILE A 222 1.49 13.29 5.89
N GLU A 223 1.72 12.27 6.72
CA GLU A 223 0.79 11.87 7.77
C GLU A 223 0.89 12.84 8.94
N GLN A 224 -0.06 13.77 9.06
CA GLN A 224 -0.25 14.53 10.29
C GLN A 224 -1.31 13.82 11.12
N ASN A 225 -0.85 12.95 12.02
CA ASN A 225 -1.68 12.46 13.10
C ASN A 225 -2.04 13.67 13.98
N SER A 226 -3.31 14.08 13.94
CA SER A 226 -3.87 15.07 14.85
C SER A 226 -3.70 14.58 16.29
N LEU A 227 -2.90 15.35 17.05
CA LEU A 227 -2.68 15.22 18.50
C LEU A 227 -3.99 15.25 19.29
#